data_AF-A0A2W4MHJ0-F1
#
_entry.id   AF-A0A2W4MHJ0-F1
#
_cell.length_a   1.000
_cell.length_b   1.000
_cell.length_c   1.000
_cell.angle_alpha   90.00
_cell.angle_beta   90.00
_cell.angle_gamma   90.00
#
_symmetry.space_group_name_H-M   'P 1'
#
loop_
_entity.id
_entity.type
_entity.pdbx_description
1 polymer ?
#
loop_
_entity_poly.entity_id
_entity_poly.type
_entity_poly.pdbx_seq_one_letter_code
_entity_poly.pdbx_strand_id
1 'polypeptide(L)'
;MAFVEIYRSADLAACEQRALVLDALAIPAQITVEGGVFALQVPEEARAAALGQLAMHEAENRARDMPPPRPRLHAHAWLGAAGYALTMFGIAWLAGGHATGADWYGAGALRGGFAHEGEWWRPVTALTLHADAGHLAANLAFGVFFGYFAGQMLGPGIAWLSVLTAAILGNVLNGLLMPPTRSSPVS
;
A
#
# COMPACT_ATOMS: atom_id res chain seq x y z
N MET A 1 -6.06 -37.92 -44.83
CA MET A 1 -5.33 -37.74 -43.57
C MET A 1 -6.22 -38.24 -42.45
N ALA A 2 -5.73 -39.13 -41.58
CA ALA A 2 -6.48 -39.60 -40.43
C ALA A 2 -6.41 -38.54 -39.32
N PHE A 3 -7.57 -38.20 -38.74
CA PHE A 3 -7.64 -37.35 -37.56
C PHE A 3 -7.77 -38.24 -36.32
N VAL A 4 -7.10 -37.83 -35.25
CA VAL A 4 -7.10 -38.53 -33.97
C VAL A 4 -7.50 -37.61 -32.85
N GLU A 5 -8.32 -38.13 -31.95
CA GLU A 5 -8.70 -37.43 -30.72
C GLU A 5 -7.47 -37.25 -29.81
N ILE A 6 -7.28 -36.02 -29.33
CA ILE A 6 -6.26 -35.66 -28.36
C ILE A 6 -6.85 -35.15 -27.04
N TYR A 7 -8.13 -34.73 -27.05
CA TYR A 7 -8.81 -34.22 -25.87
C TYR A 7 -10.33 -34.33 -26.03
N ARG A 8 -11.06 -34.55 -24.94
CA ARG A 8 -12.52 -34.53 -24.92
C ARG A 8 -13.07 -33.82 -23.69
N SER A 9 -14.19 -33.11 -23.86
CA SER A 9 -14.87 -32.40 -22.77
C SER A 9 -16.37 -32.29 -23.03
N ALA A 10 -17.17 -32.22 -21.97
CA ALA A 10 -18.58 -31.84 -22.06
C ALA A 10 -18.77 -30.32 -22.26
N ASP A 11 -17.73 -29.53 -21.96
CA ASP A 11 -17.69 -28.09 -22.14
C ASP A 11 -16.97 -27.72 -23.45
N LEU A 12 -17.70 -27.05 -24.35
CA LEU A 12 -17.17 -26.57 -25.62
C LEU A 12 -16.01 -25.58 -25.42
N ALA A 13 -16.11 -24.69 -24.42
CA ALA A 13 -15.10 -23.65 -24.19
C ALA A 13 -13.72 -24.25 -23.88
N ALA A 14 -13.68 -25.39 -23.18
CA ALA A 14 -12.45 -26.12 -22.89
C ALA A 14 -11.78 -26.69 -24.16
N CYS A 15 -12.58 -27.07 -25.17
CA CYS A 15 -12.09 -27.51 -26.47
C CYS A 15 -11.66 -26.32 -27.35
N GLU A 16 -12.44 -25.24 -27.38
CA GLU A 16 -12.12 -24.01 -28.12
C GLU A 16 -10.83 -23.35 -27.63
N GLN A 17 -10.62 -23.29 -26.31
CA GLN A 17 -9.38 -22.77 -25.73
C GLN A 17 -8.15 -23.54 -26.22
N ARG A 18 -8.23 -24.89 -26.23
CA ARG A 18 -7.13 -25.74 -26.70
C ARG A 18 -6.96 -25.67 -28.22
N ALA A 19 -8.05 -25.57 -28.97
CA ALA A 19 -8.00 -25.34 -30.41
C ALA A 19 -7.31 -24.01 -30.75
N LEU A 20 -7.59 -22.93 -30.00
CA LEU A 20 -6.93 -21.63 -30.16
C LEU A 20 -5.41 -21.71 -29.91
N VAL A 21 -4.98 -22.48 -28.91
CA VAL A 21 -3.55 -22.71 -28.64
C VAL A 21 -2.88 -23.42 -29.80
N LEU A 22 -3.54 -24.42 -30.39
CA LEU A 22 -3.01 -25.16 -31.53
C LEU A 22 -3.03 -24.31 -32.82
N ASP A 23 -4.07 -23.52 -33.03
CA ASP A 23 -4.19 -22.58 -34.16
C ASP A 23 -3.08 -21.54 -34.16
N ALA A 24 -2.74 -20.98 -32.99
CA ALA A 24 -1.60 -20.07 -32.83
C ALA A 24 -0.24 -20.68 -33.21
N LEU A 25 -0.14 -22.00 -33.22
CA LEU A 25 1.05 -22.77 -33.60
C LEU A 25 0.95 -23.37 -35.01
N ALA A 26 -0.09 -22.97 -35.77
CA ALA A 26 -0.41 -23.51 -37.09
C ALA A 26 -0.59 -25.03 -37.11
N ILE A 27 -1.05 -25.62 -36.00
CA ILE A 27 -1.40 -27.04 -35.91
C ILE A 27 -2.88 -27.17 -36.24
N PRO A 28 -3.27 -27.86 -37.34
CA PRO A 28 -4.67 -28.03 -37.69
C PRO A 28 -5.40 -28.80 -36.60
N ALA A 29 -6.47 -28.22 -36.08
CA ALA A 29 -7.33 -28.83 -35.09
C ALA A 29 -8.80 -28.68 -35.49
N GLN A 30 -9.60 -29.69 -35.22
CA GLN A 30 -11.04 -29.67 -35.46
C GLN A 30 -11.78 -30.15 -34.21
N ILE A 31 -12.94 -29.57 -33.95
CA ILE A 31 -13.81 -29.99 -32.85
C ILE A 31 -14.99 -30.74 -33.45
N THR A 32 -15.16 -32.00 -33.04
CA THR A 32 -16.29 -32.85 -33.43
C THR A 32 -17.18 -33.10 -32.22
N VAL A 33 -18.46 -33.43 -32.47
CA VAL A 33 -19.39 -33.86 -31.42
C VAL A 33 -19.55 -35.37 -31.51
N GLU A 34 -19.10 -36.09 -30.50
CA GLU A 34 -19.15 -37.55 -30.44
C GLU A 34 -19.87 -38.00 -29.17
N GLY A 35 -21.02 -38.66 -29.32
CA GLY A 35 -21.79 -39.16 -28.17
C GLY A 35 -22.31 -38.07 -27.22
N GLY A 36 -22.50 -36.84 -27.72
CA GLY A 36 -22.97 -35.71 -26.91
C GLY A 36 -21.88 -34.97 -26.14
N VAL A 37 -20.59 -35.29 -26.37
CA VAL A 37 -19.44 -34.54 -25.86
C VAL A 37 -18.59 -33.99 -27.01
N PHE A 38 -17.83 -32.95 -26.75
CA PHE A 38 -16.92 -32.34 -27.73
C PHE A 38 -15.58 -33.06 -27.69
N ALA A 39 -15.07 -33.42 -28.86
CA ALA A 39 -13.77 -34.06 -29.07
C ALA A 39 -12.89 -33.14 -29.92
N LEU A 40 -11.69 -32.84 -29.44
CA LEU A 40 -10.66 -32.11 -30.18
C LEU A 40 -9.78 -33.12 -30.90
N GLN A 41 -9.73 -33.00 -32.22
CA GLN A 41 -8.98 -33.89 -33.09
C GLN A 41 -7.93 -33.12 -33.89
N VAL A 42 -6.80 -33.76 -34.14
CA VAL A 42 -5.70 -33.24 -34.97
C VAL A 42 -5.28 -34.30 -35.98
N PRO A 43 -4.61 -33.96 -37.09
CA PRO A 43 -3.98 -34.96 -37.96
C PRO A 43 -3.05 -35.88 -37.15
N GLU A 44 -3.08 -37.18 -37.42
CA GLU A 44 -2.24 -38.20 -36.74
C GLU A 44 -0.76 -37.78 -36.68
N GLU A 45 -0.25 -37.21 -37.77
CA GLU A 45 1.12 -36.72 -37.92
C GLU A 45 1.48 -35.61 -36.91
N ALA A 46 0.50 -34.80 -36.52
CA ALA A 46 0.67 -33.68 -35.59
C ALA A 46 0.35 -34.05 -34.13
N ARG A 47 -0.13 -35.27 -33.85
CA ARG A 47 -0.59 -35.70 -32.52
C ARG A 47 0.43 -35.47 -31.42
N ALA A 48 1.67 -35.90 -31.65
CA ALA A 48 2.75 -35.78 -30.66
C ALA A 48 3.11 -34.31 -30.37
N ALA A 49 3.16 -33.49 -31.43
CA ALA A 49 3.42 -32.05 -31.30
C ALA A 49 2.28 -31.35 -30.55
N ALA A 50 1.03 -31.63 -30.91
CA ALA A 50 -0.15 -31.03 -30.27
C ALA A 50 -0.21 -31.33 -28.77
N LEU A 51 -0.03 -32.60 -28.37
CA LEU A 51 -0.02 -32.99 -26.96
C LEU A 51 1.12 -32.33 -26.18
N GLY A 52 2.32 -32.23 -26.78
CA GLY A 52 3.45 -31.53 -26.17
C GLY A 52 3.17 -30.06 -25.91
N GLN A 53 2.59 -29.36 -26.90
CA GLN A 53 2.26 -27.94 -26.80
C GLN A 53 1.15 -27.68 -25.78
N LEU A 54 0.10 -28.50 -25.76
CA LEU A 54 -0.96 -28.40 -24.76
C LEU A 54 -0.42 -28.64 -23.35
N ALA A 55 0.46 -29.63 -23.15
CA ALA A 55 1.07 -29.90 -21.86
C ALA A 55 1.95 -28.73 -21.37
N MET A 56 2.72 -28.11 -22.27
CA MET A 56 3.50 -26.91 -21.96
C MET A 56 2.59 -25.74 -21.59
N HIS A 57 1.55 -25.49 -22.38
CA HIS A 57 0.59 -24.42 -22.13
C HIS A 57 -0.15 -24.60 -20.78
N GLU A 58 -0.55 -25.83 -20.45
CA GLU A 58 -1.18 -26.13 -19.16
C GLU A 58 -0.21 -25.93 -17.98
N ALA A 59 1.08 -26.25 -18.16
CA ALA A 59 2.10 -26.02 -17.14
C ALA A 59 2.34 -24.51 -16.90
N GLU A 60 2.39 -23.71 -17.97
CA GLU A 60 2.54 -22.25 -17.89
C GLU A 60 1.33 -21.58 -17.25
N ASN A 61 0.12 -21.95 -17.66
CA ASN A 61 -1.10 -21.38 -17.10
C ASN A 61 -1.29 -21.75 -15.63
N ARG A 62 -0.93 -22.97 -15.21
CA ARG A 62 -1.00 -23.38 -13.80
C ARG A 62 -0.14 -22.51 -12.89
N ALA A 63 1.00 -22.02 -13.38
CA ALA A 63 1.84 -21.08 -12.64
C ALA A 63 1.21 -19.69 -12.51
N ARG A 64 0.44 -19.25 -13.52
CA ARG A 64 -0.29 -17.96 -13.50
C ARG A 64 -1.55 -18.01 -12.62
N ASP A 65 -2.23 -19.15 -12.58
CA ASP A 65 -3.46 -19.32 -11.79
C ASP A 65 -3.19 -19.47 -10.30
N MET A 66 -1.92 -19.57 -9.88
CA MET A 66 -1.56 -19.60 -8.47
C MET A 66 -1.87 -18.23 -7.85
N PRO A 67 -2.79 -18.14 -6.85
CA PRO A 67 -3.11 -16.87 -6.25
C PRO A 67 -1.85 -16.25 -5.62
N PRO A 68 -1.63 -14.93 -5.77
CA PRO A 68 -0.48 -14.29 -5.18
C PRO A 68 -0.47 -14.52 -3.66
N PRO A 69 0.70 -14.69 -3.04
CA PRO A 69 0.79 -14.84 -1.59
C PRO A 69 0.13 -13.62 -0.93
N ARG A 70 -0.80 -13.87 0.01
CA ARG A 70 -1.47 -12.79 0.74
C ARG A 70 -0.42 -11.97 1.49
N PRO A 71 -0.42 -10.63 1.39
CA PRO A 71 0.51 -9.81 2.14
C PRO A 71 0.33 -10.08 3.64
N ARG A 72 1.44 -10.26 4.36
CA ARG A 72 1.42 -10.44 5.82
C ARG A 72 1.15 -9.09 6.47
N LEU A 73 -0.10 -8.86 6.84
CA LEU A 73 -0.53 -7.65 7.53
C LEU A 73 -0.17 -7.72 9.01
N HIS A 74 0.32 -6.61 9.57
CA HIS A 74 0.61 -6.51 11.00
C HIS A 74 -0.67 -6.26 11.80
N ALA A 75 -1.27 -7.33 12.33
CA ALA A 75 -2.54 -7.31 13.07
C ALA A 75 -2.62 -6.27 14.21
N HIS A 76 -1.48 -5.91 14.80
CA HIS A 76 -1.39 -4.97 15.93
C HIS A 76 -1.06 -3.52 15.52
N ALA A 77 -1.13 -3.17 14.23
CA ALA A 77 -0.87 -1.81 13.74
C ALA A 77 -1.76 -0.74 14.40
N TRP A 78 -2.97 -1.13 14.84
CA TRP A 78 -3.91 -0.26 15.55
C TRP A 78 -3.32 0.29 16.87
N LEU A 79 -2.41 -0.44 17.53
CA LEU A 79 -1.78 0.03 18.78
C LEU A 79 -0.99 1.32 18.56
N GLY A 80 -0.28 1.41 17.42
CA GLY A 80 0.47 2.61 17.08
C GLY A 80 -0.45 3.80 16.81
N ALA A 81 -1.54 3.59 16.07
CA ALA A 81 -2.54 4.62 15.81
C ALA A 81 -3.25 5.09 17.09
N ALA A 82 -3.58 4.16 17.99
CA ALA A 82 -4.15 4.48 19.29
C ALA A 82 -3.16 5.26 20.18
N GLY A 83 -1.90 4.85 20.22
CA GLY A 83 -0.85 5.56 20.95
C GLY A 83 -0.62 6.98 20.44
N TYR A 84 -0.61 7.17 19.11
CA TYR A 84 -0.55 8.48 18.49
C TYR A 84 -1.75 9.37 18.87
N ALA A 85 -2.97 8.83 18.75
CA ALA A 85 -4.18 9.56 19.10
C ALA A 85 -4.18 9.99 20.57
N LEU A 86 -3.82 9.07 21.48
CA LEU A 86 -3.72 9.35 22.91
C LEU A 86 -2.67 10.44 23.20
N THR A 87 -1.54 10.40 22.50
CA THR A 87 -0.48 11.42 22.63
C THR A 87 -0.98 12.80 22.18
N MET A 88 -1.65 12.87 21.03
CA MET A 88 -2.22 14.13 20.52
C MET A 88 -3.26 14.72 21.47
N PHE A 89 -4.19 13.90 21.97
CA PHE A 89 -5.19 14.37 22.94
C PHE A 89 -4.56 14.77 24.27
N GLY A 90 -3.60 14.00 24.78
CA GLY A 90 -2.93 14.30 26.04
C GLY A 90 -2.19 15.64 25.98
N ILE A 91 -1.45 15.89 24.90
CA ILE A 91 -0.73 17.16 24.74
C ILE A 91 -1.70 18.32 24.47
N ALA A 92 -2.73 18.13 23.65
CA ALA A 92 -3.75 19.16 23.43
C ALA A 92 -4.47 19.56 24.72
N TRP A 93 -4.77 18.59 25.59
CA TRP A 93 -5.37 18.84 26.90
C TRP A 93 -4.43 19.63 27.82
N LEU A 94 -3.14 19.26 27.88
CA LEU A 94 -2.14 19.95 28.69
C LEU A 94 -1.86 21.38 28.19
N ALA A 95 -1.75 21.55 26.86
CA ALA A 95 -1.49 22.83 26.21
C ALA A 95 -2.72 23.76 26.21
N GLY A 96 -3.94 23.21 26.16
CA GLY A 96 -5.19 23.96 26.21
C GLY A 96 -5.51 24.61 27.56
N GLY A 97 -4.83 24.18 28.63
CA GLY A 97 -4.62 25.02 29.81
C GLY A 97 -5.86 25.43 30.62
N HIS A 98 -6.41 24.50 31.40
CA HIS A 98 -6.84 24.79 32.78
C HIS A 98 -5.90 24.16 33.84
N ALA A 99 -4.89 23.36 33.44
CA ALA A 99 -4.15 22.47 34.35
C ALA A 99 -2.76 22.95 34.79
N THR A 100 -2.04 23.78 34.02
CA THR A 100 -0.62 24.11 34.30
C THR A 100 -0.28 25.61 34.32
N GLY A 101 -1.13 26.48 33.76
CA GLY A 101 -0.89 27.94 33.72
C GLY A 101 0.31 28.40 32.87
N ALA A 102 0.99 27.49 32.16
CA ALA A 102 2.16 27.77 31.34
C ALA A 102 1.80 28.04 29.87
N ASP A 103 2.57 28.89 29.18
CA ASP A 103 2.44 29.14 27.73
C ASP A 103 3.23 28.09 26.92
N TRP A 104 2.63 26.90 26.77
CA TRP A 104 3.20 25.80 25.98
C TRP A 104 3.37 26.18 24.52
N TYR A 105 2.46 27.01 24.00
CA TYR A 105 2.50 27.45 22.61
C TYR A 105 3.71 28.35 22.36
N GLY A 106 3.94 29.37 23.20
CA GLY A 106 5.13 30.22 23.12
C GLY A 106 6.43 29.44 23.27
N ALA A 107 6.46 28.46 24.19
CA ALA A 107 7.65 27.66 24.47
C ALA A 107 8.01 26.66 23.36
N GLY A 108 7.01 26.09 22.68
CA GLY A 108 7.23 24.96 21.75
C GLY A 108 6.83 25.19 20.30
N ALA A 109 6.14 26.28 19.96
CA ALA A 109 5.76 26.57 18.58
C ALA A 109 7.01 26.76 17.69
N LEU A 110 6.89 26.36 16.43
CA LEU A 110 7.92 26.54 15.43
C LEU A 110 8.12 28.05 15.15
N ARG A 111 9.38 28.48 15.05
CA ARG A 111 9.77 29.87 14.81
C ARG A 111 10.86 29.95 13.76
N GLY A 112 10.86 31.03 12.97
CA GLY A 112 11.97 31.32 12.07
C GLY A 112 13.21 31.74 12.87
N GLY A 113 14.39 31.26 12.46
CA GLY A 113 15.65 31.52 13.18
C GLY A 113 15.97 30.54 14.30
N PHE A 114 15.11 29.54 14.58
CA PHE A 114 15.30 28.56 15.66
C PHE A 114 16.69 27.89 15.64
N ALA A 115 17.24 27.62 14.46
CA ALA A 115 18.55 26.99 14.30
C ALA A 115 19.70 27.91 14.78
N HIS A 116 19.58 29.22 14.53
CA HIS A 116 20.55 30.22 14.99
C HIS A 116 20.42 30.48 16.50
N GLU A 117 19.22 30.41 17.04
CA GLU A 117 18.93 30.60 18.46
C GLU A 117 19.17 29.32 19.31
N GLY A 118 19.55 28.21 18.67
CA GLY A 118 19.82 26.94 19.35
C GLY A 118 18.56 26.14 19.74
N GLU A 119 17.39 26.53 19.25
CA GLU A 119 16.07 26.03 19.65
C GLU A 119 15.64 24.78 18.85
N TRP A 120 16.53 23.79 18.72
CA TRP A 120 16.33 22.57 17.92
C TRP A 120 15.23 21.64 18.42
N TRP A 121 14.69 21.88 19.61
CA TRP A 121 13.50 21.16 20.11
C TRP A 121 12.21 21.62 19.40
N ARG A 122 12.16 22.85 18.87
CA ARG A 122 10.94 23.45 18.30
C ARG A 122 10.35 22.65 17.13
N PRO A 123 11.12 22.15 16.16
CA PRO A 123 10.58 21.30 15.09
C PRO A 123 9.90 20.03 15.60
N VAL A 124 10.32 19.52 16.77
CA VAL A 124 9.72 18.33 17.39
C VAL A 124 8.47 18.71 18.19
N THR A 125 8.57 19.72 19.06
CA THR A 125 7.45 20.14 19.93
C THR A 125 6.28 20.71 19.12
N ALA A 126 6.56 21.40 18.02
CA ALA A 126 5.55 21.96 17.14
C ALA A 126 4.65 20.89 16.49
N LEU A 127 5.09 19.63 16.38
CA LEU A 127 4.23 18.53 15.89
C LEU A 127 3.03 18.26 16.80
N THR A 128 3.12 18.68 18.07
CA THR A 128 2.13 18.39 19.10
C THR A 128 1.26 19.60 19.44
N LEU A 129 1.70 20.79 19.02
CA LEU A 129 1.02 22.05 19.29
C LEU A 129 0.18 22.46 18.10
N HIS A 130 -1.10 22.73 18.35
CA HIS A 130 -2.07 23.08 17.32
C HIS A 130 -2.72 24.42 17.68
N ALA A 131 -2.88 25.30 16.69
CA ALA A 131 -3.47 26.61 16.88
C ALA A 131 -4.99 26.55 17.16
N ASP A 132 -5.67 25.55 16.59
CA ASP A 132 -7.10 25.32 16.80
C ASP A 132 -7.47 23.83 16.67
N ALA A 133 -8.70 23.53 17.10
CA ALA A 133 -9.26 22.18 17.12
C ALA A 133 -9.46 21.58 15.71
N GLY A 134 -9.65 22.41 14.69
CA GLY A 134 -9.79 21.96 13.30
C GLY A 134 -8.47 21.40 12.76
N HIS A 135 -7.37 22.12 12.98
CA HIS A 135 -6.03 21.63 12.62
C HIS A 135 -5.67 20.34 13.37
N LEU A 136 -5.98 20.27 14.66
CA LEU A 136 -5.79 19.05 15.45
C LEU A 136 -6.60 17.88 14.88
N ALA A 137 -7.88 18.08 14.59
CA ALA A 137 -8.76 17.04 14.06
C ALA A 137 -8.28 16.52 12.69
N ALA A 138 -7.83 17.42 11.82
CA ALA A 138 -7.28 17.04 10.52
C ALA A 138 -6.00 16.20 10.67
N ASN A 139 -5.04 16.65 11.49
CA ASN A 139 -3.80 15.92 11.73
C ASN A 139 -4.07 14.55 12.37
N LEU A 140 -4.99 14.49 13.33
CA LEU A 140 -5.39 13.24 13.96
C LEU A 140 -5.99 12.27 12.94
N ALA A 141 -6.91 12.73 12.09
CA ALA A 141 -7.55 11.89 11.08
C ALA A 141 -6.55 11.35 10.07
N PHE A 142 -5.70 12.22 9.48
CA PHE A 142 -4.69 11.80 8.52
C PHE A 142 -3.61 10.92 9.17
N GLY A 143 -3.14 11.29 10.38
CA GLY A 143 -2.13 10.53 11.11
C GLY A 143 -2.61 9.13 11.51
N VAL A 144 -3.85 8.98 11.98
CA VAL A 144 -4.46 7.67 12.26
C VAL A 144 -4.63 6.87 10.97
N PHE A 145 -5.17 7.48 9.91
CA PHE A 145 -5.40 6.81 8.64
C PHE A 145 -4.08 6.28 8.03
N PHE A 146 -3.13 7.18 7.75
CA PHE A 146 -1.87 6.80 7.12
C PHE A 146 -0.99 5.97 8.05
N GLY A 147 -0.95 6.28 9.35
CA GLY A 147 -0.18 5.52 10.34
C GLY A 147 -0.71 4.09 10.51
N TYR A 148 -2.02 3.88 10.46
CA TYR A 148 -2.63 2.55 10.48
C TYR A 148 -2.26 1.74 9.24
N PHE A 149 -2.48 2.28 8.03
CA PHE A 149 -2.18 1.54 6.79
C PHE A 149 -0.68 1.31 6.60
N ALA A 150 0.15 2.30 6.87
CA ALA A 150 1.61 2.13 6.86
C ALA A 150 2.04 1.10 7.91
N GLY A 151 1.45 1.12 9.11
CA GLY A 151 1.72 0.13 10.15
C GLY A 151 1.31 -1.29 9.75
N GLN A 152 0.21 -1.45 9.02
CA GLN A 152 -0.23 -2.74 8.48
C GLN A 152 0.75 -3.29 7.43
N MET A 153 1.37 -2.44 6.62
CA MET A 153 2.26 -2.83 5.52
C MET A 153 3.74 -2.97 5.92
N LEU A 154 4.25 -2.06 6.75
CA LEU A 154 5.67 -1.94 7.11
C LEU A 154 5.98 -2.40 8.53
N GLY A 155 4.94 -2.63 9.34
CA GLY A 155 5.05 -2.80 10.78
C GLY A 155 5.01 -1.46 11.51
N PRO A 156 4.43 -1.43 12.74
CA PRO A 156 4.19 -0.18 13.45
C PRO A 156 5.48 0.60 13.74
N GLY A 157 6.58 -0.07 14.11
CA GLY A 157 7.84 0.62 14.43
C GLY A 157 8.41 1.41 13.25
N ILE A 158 8.56 0.77 12.09
CA ILE A 158 9.09 1.43 10.88
C ILE A 158 8.13 2.52 10.41
N ALA A 159 6.82 2.24 10.39
CA ALA A 159 5.82 3.21 9.97
C ALA A 159 5.87 4.49 10.80
N TRP A 160 5.82 4.39 12.13
CA TRP A 160 5.84 5.56 13.01
C TRP A 160 7.19 6.28 13.01
N LEU A 161 8.31 5.55 12.91
CA LEU A 161 9.62 6.19 12.76
C LEU A 161 9.68 7.02 11.47
N SER A 162 9.24 6.45 10.33
CA SER A 162 9.19 7.18 9.06
C SER A 162 8.28 8.40 9.12
N VAL A 163 7.09 8.28 9.72
CA VAL A 163 6.16 9.41 9.91
C VAL A 163 6.81 10.51 10.75
N LEU A 164 7.39 10.16 11.90
CA LEU A 164 8.04 11.12 12.79
C LEU A 164 9.23 11.80 12.12
N THR A 165 10.11 11.04 11.45
CA THR A 165 11.25 11.61 10.73
C THR A 165 10.79 12.55 9.62
N ALA A 166 9.83 12.15 8.80
CA ALA A 166 9.31 13.00 7.73
C ALA A 166 8.67 14.29 8.26
N ALA A 167 7.90 14.20 9.35
CA ALA A 167 7.25 15.35 9.97
C ALA A 167 8.26 16.32 10.60
N ILE A 168 9.28 15.81 11.31
CA ILE A 168 10.36 16.62 11.86
C ILE A 168 11.14 17.32 10.73
N LEU A 169 11.50 16.60 9.67
CA LEU A 169 12.19 17.19 8.51
C LEU A 169 11.34 18.27 7.84
N GLY A 170 10.03 18.04 7.70
CA GLY A 170 9.09 19.04 7.21
C GLY A 170 9.09 20.30 8.07
N ASN A 171 9.06 20.15 9.40
CA ASN A 171 9.13 21.29 10.32
C ASN A 171 10.49 22.00 10.30
N VAL A 172 11.60 21.27 10.15
CA VAL A 172 12.93 21.87 9.97
C VAL A 172 12.96 22.71 8.70
N LEU A 173 12.54 22.14 7.56
CA LEU A 173 12.48 22.87 6.30
C LEU A 173 11.56 24.09 6.40
N ASN A 174 10.37 23.94 6.98
CA ASN A 174 9.44 25.04 7.20
C ASN A 174 10.06 26.16 8.06
N GLY A 175 10.68 25.81 9.18
CA GLY A 175 11.32 26.78 10.08
C GLY A 175 12.54 27.48 9.48
N LEU A 176 13.28 26.81 8.60
CA LEU A 176 14.41 27.41 7.86
C LEU A 176 13.93 28.38 6.76
N LEU A 177 12.74 28.14 6.19
CA LEU A 177 12.13 29.01 5.18
C LEU A 177 11.37 30.20 5.80
N MET A 178 10.98 30.10 7.07
CA MET A 178 10.34 31.20 7.79
C MET A 178 11.32 32.36 8.02
N PRO A 179 10.89 33.62 7.80
CA PRO A 179 11.67 34.78 8.20
C PRO A 179 11.97 34.74 9.71
N PRO A 180 13.13 35.23 10.17
CA PRO A 180 13.43 35.32 11.59
C PRO A 180 12.34 36.11 12.30
N THR A 181 11.73 35.51 13.32
CA THR A 181 10.74 36.20 14.15
C THR A 181 11.45 37.29 14.95
N ARG A 182 11.29 38.56 14.55
CA ARG A 182 11.81 39.68 15.36
C ARG A 182 11.01 39.76 16.65
N SER A 183 11.68 39.61 17.80
CA SER A 183 11.18 40.14 19.05
C SER A 183 11.21 41.67 18.96
N SER A 184 10.06 42.33 18.94
CA SER A 184 9.98 43.76 19.18
C SER A 184 10.55 44.05 20.58
N PRO A 185 11.46 45.01 20.78
CA PRO A 185 11.84 45.42 22.13
C PRO A 185 10.61 46.05 22.77
N VAL A 186 10.15 45.47 23.86
CA VAL A 186 9.18 46.12 24.75
C VAL A 186 9.92 47.31 25.38
N SER A 187 9.51 48.52 25.00
CA SER A 187 9.91 49.79 25.63
C SER A 187 9.14 50.01 26.93
#